data_AF-A0A7G9R3I7-F1
#
_entry.id   AF-A0A7G9R3I7-F1
#
_cell.length_a   1.000
_cell.length_b   1.000
_cell.length_c   1.000
_cell.angle_alpha   90.00
_cell.angle_beta   90.00
_cell.angle_gamma   90.00
#
_symmetry.space_group_name_H-M   'P 1'
#
loop_
_entity.id
_entity.type
_entity.pdbx_description
1 polymer ?
#
loop_
_entity_poly.entity_id
_entity_poly.type
_entity_poly.pdbx_seq_one_letter_code
_entity_poly.pdbx_strand_id
1 'polypeptide(L)'
;MPLMARIRTIKPTFWGDDKVAKLTRDERLLFLGLVSMADDEGRFLASNAAVAGFVFPNDELSPARIGRWMKHLDAVGLIRVYDVGSVRYGVLPKFTTHQVINRKTKSVLPEPPPETLL
;
A
#
# COMPACT_ATOMS: atom_id res chain seq x y z
N MET A 1 -9.79 18.78 -1.83
CA MET A 1 -10.80 18.09 -1.00
C MET A 1 -10.14 17.77 0.33
N PRO A 2 -10.78 18.03 1.49
CA PRO A 2 -10.23 17.58 2.76
C PRO A 2 -9.98 16.06 2.66
N LEU A 3 -8.81 15.59 3.13
CA LEU A 3 -8.60 14.15 3.28
C LEU A 3 -9.70 13.64 4.21
N MET A 4 -10.64 12.88 3.65
CA MET A 4 -11.67 12.23 4.44
C MET A 4 -10.92 11.28 5.39
N ALA A 5 -11.04 11.48 6.70
CA ALA A 5 -10.40 10.60 7.67
C ALA A 5 -10.92 9.17 7.48
N ARG A 6 -10.00 8.23 7.27
CA ARG A 6 -10.30 6.81 7.10
C ARG A 6 -9.54 6.03 8.15
N ILE A 7 -10.21 5.05 8.76
CA ILE A 7 -9.58 4.10 9.68
C ILE A 7 -9.54 2.76 8.95
N ARG A 8 -8.42 2.04 9.11
CA ARG A 8 -8.21 0.71 8.55
C ARG A 8 -7.93 -0.27 9.68
N THR A 9 -8.51 -1.45 9.59
CA THR A 9 -8.39 -2.46 10.64
C THR A 9 -7.17 -3.32 10.37
N ILE A 10 -6.30 -3.48 11.37
CA ILE A 10 -5.23 -4.48 11.35
C ILE A 10 -5.71 -5.69 12.14
N LYS A 11 -6.01 -6.79 11.44
CA LYS A 11 -6.48 -8.04 12.06
C LYS A 11 -5.34 -8.73 12.83
N PRO A 12 -5.60 -9.42 13.96
CA PRO A 12 -4.56 -10.18 14.67
C PRO A 12 -3.85 -11.23 13.80
N THR A 13 -4.53 -11.79 12.79
CA THR A 13 -3.95 -12.74 11.84
C THR A 13 -2.79 -12.16 11.01
N PHE A 14 -2.66 -10.83 10.93
CA PHE A 14 -1.53 -10.15 10.29
C PHE A 14 -0.19 -10.65 10.82
N TRP A 15 -0.07 -10.83 12.14
CA TRP A 15 1.20 -11.17 12.79
C TRP A 15 1.67 -12.60 12.49
N GLY A 16 0.75 -13.48 12.11
CA GLY A 16 1.04 -14.87 11.76
C GLY A 16 1.01 -15.15 10.26
N ASP A 17 0.88 -14.13 9.41
CA ASP A 17 0.86 -14.32 7.95
C ASP A 17 2.28 -14.64 7.41
N ASP A 18 2.39 -15.72 6.65
CA ASP A 18 3.66 -16.22 6.11
C ASP A 18 4.39 -15.22 5.20
N LYS A 19 3.66 -14.34 4.52
CA LYS A 19 4.28 -13.28 3.70
C LYS A 19 4.79 -12.15 4.57
N VAL A 20 4.02 -11.76 5.60
CA VAL A 20 4.43 -10.74 6.57
C VAL A 20 5.66 -11.18 7.38
N ALA A 21 5.78 -12.48 7.67
CA ALA A 21 6.93 -13.07 8.35
C ALA A 21 8.25 -12.85 7.58
N LYS A 22 8.21 -12.75 6.25
CA LYS A 22 9.37 -12.49 5.38
C LYS A 22 9.88 -11.05 5.40
N LEU A 23 9.08 -10.13 5.94
CA LEU A 23 9.41 -8.71 6.00
C LEU A 23 10.26 -8.37 7.23
N THR A 24 11.17 -7.42 7.07
CA THR A 24 11.82 -6.71 8.18
C THR A 24 10.81 -5.84 8.94
N ARG A 25 11.18 -5.36 10.15
CA ARG A 25 10.31 -4.50 10.96
C ARG A 25 9.87 -3.24 10.20
N ASP A 26 10.79 -2.58 9.51
CA ASP A 26 10.50 -1.32 8.80
C ASP A 26 9.62 -1.57 7.57
N GLU A 27 9.79 -2.70 6.88
CA GLU A 27 8.91 -3.13 5.79
C GLU A 27 7.50 -3.46 6.27
N ARG A 28 7.35 -4.07 7.46
CA ARG A 28 6.03 -4.27 8.08
C ARG A 28 5.38 -2.95 8.39
N LEU A 29 6.12 -1.99 8.96
CA LEU A 29 5.62 -0.64 9.23
C LEU A 29 5.21 0.06 7.93
N LEU A 30 6.03 -0.03 6.87
CA LEU A 30 5.66 0.47 5.55
C LEU A 30 4.36 -0.16 5.06
N PHE A 31 4.23 -1.49 5.12
CA PHE A 31 3.04 -2.19 4.66
C PHE A 31 1.78 -1.74 5.42
N LEU A 32 1.85 -1.61 6.76
CA LEU A 32 0.75 -1.08 7.57
C LEU A 32 0.41 0.37 7.19
N GLY A 33 1.42 1.20 6.92
CA GLY A 33 1.25 2.55 6.40
C GLY A 33 0.54 2.57 5.05
N LEU A 34 0.88 1.66 4.13
CA LEU A 34 0.23 1.53 2.83
C LEU A 34 -1.23 1.06 2.96
N VAL A 35 -1.53 0.15 3.89
CA VAL A 35 -2.92 -0.25 4.21
C VAL A 35 -3.74 0.99 4.60
N SER A 36 -3.17 1.87 5.42
CA SER A 36 -3.78 3.15 5.83
C SER A 36 -3.92 4.16 4.68
N MET A 37 -2.88 4.26 3.84
CA MET A 37 -2.80 5.19 2.70
C MET A 37 -3.80 4.85 1.59
N ALA A 38 -4.08 3.56 1.38
CA ALA A 38 -4.90 3.09 0.30
C ALA A 38 -6.35 3.60 0.38
N ASP A 39 -6.93 3.86 -0.78
CA ASP A 39 -8.36 4.15 -0.90
C ASP A 39 -9.23 2.91 -0.64
N ASP A 40 -10.54 3.05 -0.80
CA ASP A 40 -11.47 1.98 -0.44
C ASP A 40 -11.44 0.77 -1.40
N GLU A 41 -10.71 0.87 -2.50
CA GLU A 41 -10.42 -0.24 -3.42
C GLU A 41 -8.98 -0.75 -3.28
N GLY A 42 -8.26 -0.27 -2.26
CA GLY A 42 -6.90 -0.72 -1.97
C GLY A 42 -5.84 -0.07 -2.85
N ARG A 43 -6.16 1.01 -3.56
CA ARG A 43 -5.24 1.69 -4.49
C ARG A 43 -4.58 2.90 -3.83
N PHE A 44 -3.34 3.20 -4.20
CA PHE A 44 -2.58 4.32 -3.65
C PHE A 44 -1.58 4.89 -4.66
N LEU A 45 -1.10 6.11 -4.41
CA LEU A 45 -0.01 6.71 -5.18
C LEU A 45 1.33 6.12 -4.72
N ALA A 46 2.09 5.53 -5.63
CA ALA A 46 3.26 4.71 -5.29
C ALA A 46 4.60 5.34 -5.72
N SER A 47 4.64 6.66 -5.91
CA SER A 47 5.93 7.36 -6.00
C SER A 47 6.64 7.31 -4.64
N ASN A 48 7.96 7.18 -4.63
CA ASN A 48 8.74 7.13 -3.39
C ASN A 48 8.48 8.35 -2.50
N ALA A 49 8.33 9.53 -3.10
CA ALA A 49 8.05 10.77 -2.38
C ALA A 49 6.67 10.75 -1.71
N ALA A 50 5.63 10.27 -2.41
CA ALA A 50 4.28 10.19 -1.84
C ALA A 50 4.22 9.17 -0.69
N VAL A 51 4.84 8.01 -0.87
CA VAL A 51 4.90 6.96 0.15
C VAL A 51 5.69 7.44 1.38
N ALA A 52 6.86 8.05 1.18
CA ALA A 52 7.67 8.61 2.26
C ALA A 52 6.91 9.70 3.02
N GLY A 53 6.34 10.68 2.30
CA GLY A 53 5.63 11.80 2.91
C GLY A 53 4.37 11.40 3.66
N PHE A 54 3.72 10.29 3.28
CA PHE A 54 2.55 9.78 4.01
C PHE A 54 2.93 8.90 5.20
N VAL A 55 3.81 7.91 5.00
CA VAL A 55 4.08 6.87 6.00
C VAL A 55 5.16 7.29 7.00
N PHE A 56 6.11 8.11 6.56
CA PHE A 56 7.31 8.48 7.32
C PHE A 56 7.57 10.00 7.28
N PRO A 57 6.57 10.85 7.58
CA PRO A 57 6.67 12.30 7.37
C PRO A 57 7.78 12.98 8.17
N ASN A 58 8.25 12.36 9.25
CA ASN A 58 9.25 12.91 10.15
C ASN A 58 10.58 12.14 10.12
N ASP A 59 10.72 11.17 9.22
CA ASP A 59 11.94 10.36 9.13
C ASP A 59 12.77 10.74 7.90
N GLU A 60 14.09 10.79 8.08
CA GLU A 60 15.03 11.01 6.98
C GLU A 60 15.30 9.70 6.22
N LEU A 61 14.41 9.38 5.27
CA LEU A 61 14.53 8.19 4.44
C LEU A 61 14.87 8.54 2.99
N SER A 62 15.92 7.92 2.46
CA SER A 62 16.26 8.10 1.05
C SER A 62 15.22 7.44 0.13
N PRO A 63 14.93 8.01 -1.05
CA PRO A 63 14.02 7.40 -2.03
C PRO A 63 14.45 5.98 -2.41
N ALA A 64 15.76 5.71 -2.45
CA ALA A 64 16.30 4.39 -2.73
C ALA A 64 15.93 3.36 -1.65
N ARG A 65 15.85 3.76 -0.37
CA ARG A 65 15.44 2.87 0.72
C ARG A 65 13.96 2.51 0.61
N ILE A 66 13.08 3.49 0.43
CA ILE A 66 11.65 3.27 0.20
C ILE A 66 11.43 2.38 -1.02
N GLY A 67 12.12 2.64 -2.13
CA GLY A 67 12.03 1.86 -3.35
C GLY A 67 12.42 0.39 -3.16
N ARG A 68 13.45 0.10 -2.33
CA ARG A 68 13.83 -1.29 -2.00
C ARG A 68 12.75 -2.00 -1.21
N TRP A 69 12.18 -1.34 -0.19
CA TRP A 69 11.10 -1.94 0.59
C TRP A 69 9.85 -2.17 -0.26
N MET A 70 9.42 -1.19 -1.06
CA MET A 70 8.33 -1.34 -2.02
C MET A 70 8.54 -2.52 -2.97
N LYS A 71 9.76 -2.67 -3.51
CA LYS A 71 10.13 -3.81 -4.37
C LYS A 71 10.04 -5.15 -3.62
N HIS A 72 10.44 -5.19 -2.35
CA HIS A 72 10.35 -6.43 -1.56
C HIS A 72 8.90 -6.79 -1.23
N LEU A 73 8.06 -5.80 -0.84
CA LEU A 73 6.63 -5.99 -0.62
C LEU A 73 5.90 -6.49 -1.89
N ASP A 74 6.28 -5.97 -3.06
CA ASP A 74 5.79 -6.42 -4.36
C ASP A 74 6.23 -7.85 -4.67
N ALA A 75 7.52 -8.17 -4.47
CA ALA A 75 8.06 -9.51 -4.70
C ALA A 75 7.42 -10.59 -3.81
N VAL A 76 7.04 -10.28 -2.56
CA VAL A 76 6.29 -11.23 -1.71
C VAL A 76 4.78 -11.27 -2.04
N GLY A 77 4.32 -10.35 -2.89
CA GLY A 77 2.93 -10.25 -3.34
C GLY A 77 1.98 -9.75 -2.25
N LEU A 78 2.45 -8.82 -1.40
CA LEU A 78 1.60 -8.08 -0.46
C LEU A 78 1.02 -6.81 -1.08
N ILE A 79 1.76 -6.22 -2.03
CA ILE A 79 1.31 -5.13 -2.88
C ILE A 79 1.58 -5.48 -4.34
N ARG A 80 1.03 -4.68 -5.25
CA ARG A 80 1.45 -4.62 -6.65
C ARG A 80 1.63 -3.18 -7.09
N VAL A 81 2.70 -2.90 -7.83
CA VAL A 81 2.98 -1.58 -8.42
C VAL A 81 2.74 -1.60 -9.92
N TYR A 82 2.14 -0.53 -10.43
CA TYR A 82 1.82 -0.36 -11.85
C TYR A 82 1.94 1.11 -12.26
N ASP A 83 2.17 1.34 -13.55
CA ASP A 83 2.31 2.67 -14.12
C ASP A 83 1.11 2.95 -15.04
N VAL A 84 0.50 4.14 -14.91
CA VAL A 84 -0.52 4.64 -15.84
C VAL A 84 -0.06 5.99 -16.36
N GLY A 85 0.35 6.02 -17.64
CA GLY A 85 1.09 7.14 -18.19
C GLY A 85 2.43 7.32 -17.48
N SER A 86 2.70 8.53 -16.97
CA SER A 86 3.93 8.85 -16.23
C SER A 86 3.79 8.72 -14.71
N VAL A 87 2.65 8.23 -14.21
CA VAL A 87 2.35 8.17 -12.78
C VAL A 87 2.37 6.73 -12.30
N ARG A 88 3.11 6.51 -11.21
CA ARG A 88 3.22 5.21 -10.54
C ARG A 88 2.19 5.07 -9.44
N TYR A 89 1.42 4.00 -9.50
CA TYR A 89 0.40 3.62 -8.53
C TYR A 89 0.70 2.26 -7.91
N GLY A 90 0.03 1.97 -6.82
CA GLY A 90 0.07 0.68 -6.16
C GLY A 90 -1.33 0.21 -5.79
N VAL A 91 -1.45 -1.09 -5.60
CA VAL A 91 -2.67 -1.74 -5.12
C VAL A 91 -2.31 -2.83 -4.11
N LEU A 92 -3.16 -2.99 -3.10
CA LEU A 92 -3.13 -4.13 -2.19
C LEU A 92 -4.06 -5.24 -2.76
N PRO A 93 -3.55 -6.34 -3.35
CA PRO A 93 -4.39 -7.27 -4.11
C PRO A 93 -5.51 -7.93 -3.30
N LYS A 94 -5.27 -8.16 -2.00
CA LYS A 94 -6.24 -8.78 -1.07
C LYS A 94 -6.99 -7.75 -0.21
N PHE A 95 -6.94 -6.47 -0.56
CA PHE A 95 -7.46 -5.40 0.30
C PHE A 95 -8.92 -5.60 0.70
N THR A 96 -9.80 -5.86 -0.26
CA THR A 96 -11.25 -6.04 -0.02
C THR A 96 -11.57 -7.33 0.74
N THR A 97 -10.66 -8.31 0.75
CA THR A 97 -10.76 -9.50 1.60
C THR A 97 -10.40 -9.17 3.06
N HIS A 98 -9.45 -8.26 3.27
CA HIS A 98 -8.97 -7.91 4.61
C HIS A 98 -9.72 -6.72 5.24
N GLN A 99 -10.23 -5.79 4.44
CA GLN A 99 -10.90 -4.57 4.89
C GLN A 99 -12.40 -4.63 4.59
N VAL A 100 -13.21 -4.55 5.63
CA VAL A 100 -14.66 -4.34 5.51
C VAL A 100 -14.92 -2.86 5.74
N ILE A 101 -15.32 -2.16 4.68
CA ILE A 101 -15.48 -0.70 4.69
C ILE A 101 -16.97 -0.37 4.66
N ASN A 102 -17.45 0.30 5.72
CA ASN A 102 -18.79 0.86 5.74
C ASN A 102 -18.83 2.12 4.84
N ARG A 103 -19.84 2.22 3.97
CA ARG A 103 -19.99 3.31 2.97
C ARG A 103 -18.78 3.45 2.04
N LYS A 104 -18.41 2.34 1.40
CA LYS A 104 -17.33 2.28 0.41
C LYS A 104 -17.50 3.36 -0.67
N THR A 105 -16.43 4.11 -0.93
CA THR A 105 -16.36 5.06 -2.06
C THR A 105 -15.67 4.44 -3.26
N LYS A 106 -16.09 4.81 -4.48
CA LYS A 106 -15.41 4.37 -5.70
C LYS A 106 -14.03 5.03 -5.78
N SER A 107 -13.03 4.26 -6.21
CA SER A 107 -11.69 4.82 -6.42
C SER A 107 -11.71 5.93 -7.48
N VAL A 108 -10.93 6.97 -7.23
CA VAL A 108 -10.57 8.00 -8.23
C VAL A 108 -9.22 7.72 -8.86
N LEU A 109 -8.51 6.68 -8.40
CA LEU A 109 -7.23 6.24 -8.94
C LEU A 109 -7.48 5.22 -10.07
N PRO A 110 -6.65 5.22 -11.12
CA PRO A 110 -6.76 4.24 -12.20
C PRO A 110 -6.75 2.80 -11.69
N GLU A 111 -7.43 1.90 -12.40
CA GLU A 111 -7.35 0.47 -12.09
C GLU A 111 -5.98 -0.08 -12.53
N PRO A 112 -5.42 -1.06 -11.81
CA PRO A 112 -4.26 -1.80 -12.30
C PRO A 112 -4.61 -2.54 -13.61
N PRO A 113 -3.69 -2.58 -14.59
CA PRO A 113 -3.83 -3.47 -15.75
C PRO A 113 -4.03 -4.93 -15.30
N PRO A 114 -4.85 -5.74 -16.00
CA PRO A 114 -5.15 -7.12 -15.61
C PRO A 114 -3.92 -7.99 -15.31
N GLU A 115 -2.85 -7.82 -16.07
CA GLU A 115 -1.57 -8.51 -15.91
C GLU A 115 -0.86 -8.20 -14.59
N THR A 116 -1.19 -7.09 -13.94
CA THR A 116 -0.59 -6.65 -12.66
C THR A 116 -1.22 -7.38 -11.47
N LEU A 117 -2.27 -8.17 -11.66
CA LEU A 117 -2.94 -8.92 -10.58
C LEU A 117 -2.59 -10.41 -10.56
N LEU A 118 -1.77 -10.88 -11.52
CA LEU A 118 -1.23 -12.24 -11.63
C LEU A 118 -0.02 -12.43 -10.72
#